data_AF-A0A4P7Y8I5-F1
#
_entry.id   AF-A0A4P7Y8I5-F1
#
_cell.length_a   1.000
_cell.length_b   1.000
_cell.length_c   1.000
_cell.angle_alpha   90.00
_cell.angle_beta   90.00
_cell.angle_gamma   90.00
#
_symmetry.space_group_name_H-M   'P 1'
#
loop_
_entity.id
_entity.type
_entity.pdbx_description
1 polymer ?
#
loop_
_entity_poly.entity_id
_entity_poly.type
_entity_poly.pdbx_seq_one_letter_code
_entity_poly.pdbx_strand_id
1 'polypeptide(L)' 'MFAMKLTLILLGALLYLAGTGYWFAWLGPDLLSTGTTEALLGAFAGTCAWMLITFGLVIHIIKTARPTAGGGR' A
#
# COMPACT_ATOMS: atom_id res chain seq x y z
N MET A 1 -6.07 -21.99 -13.68
CA MET A 1 -6.51 -20.57 -13.66
C MET A 1 -6.65 -20.00 -12.25
N PHE A 2 -7.18 -20.76 -11.27
CA PHE A 2 -7.31 -20.30 -9.87
C PHE A 2 -5.96 -20.04 -9.17
N ALA A 3 -5.00 -20.96 -9.32
CA ALA A 3 -3.68 -20.87 -8.68
C ALA A 3 -2.90 -19.60 -9.10
N MET A 4 -2.79 -19.32 -10.40
CA MET A 4 -2.08 -18.13 -10.91
C MET A 4 -2.69 -16.82 -10.36
N LYS A 5 -4.02 -16.74 -10.28
CA LYS A 5 -4.72 -15.56 -9.75
C LYS A 5 -4.46 -15.37 -8.25
N LEU A 6 -4.47 -16.48 -7.48
CA LEU A 6 -4.13 -16.47 -6.06
C LEU A 6 -2.67 -16.04 -5.84
N THR A 7 -1.74 -16.58 -6.62
CA THR A 7 -0.30 -16.24 -6.53
C THR A 7 -0.07 -14.74 -6.76
N LEU A 8 -0.75 -14.12 -7.73
CA LEU A 8 -0.63 -12.69 -8.00
C LEU A 8 -1.15 -11.83 -6.83
N ILE A 9 -2.27 -12.22 -6.22
CA ILE A 9 -2.83 -11.52 -5.06
C ILE A 9 -1.88 -11.62 -3.86
N LEU A 10 -1.37 -12.82 -3.58
CA LEU A 10 -0.40 -13.04 -2.51
C LEU A 10 0.91 -12.30 -2.75
N LEU A 11 1.40 -12.27 -4.00
CA LEU A 11 2.57 -11.49 -4.37
C LEU A 11 2.34 -9.99 -4.14
N GLY A 12 1.19 -9.45 -4.56
CA GLY A 12 0.84 -8.06 -4.32
C GLY A 12 0.76 -7.72 -2.83
N ALA A 13 0.15 -8.59 -2.02
CA ALA A 13 0.07 -8.43 -0.56
C ALA A 13 1.47 -8.47 0.08
N LEU A 14 2.33 -9.39 -0.36
CA LEU A 14 3.71 -9.51 0.13
C LEU A 14 4.53 -8.26 -0.22
N LEU A 15 4.42 -7.76 -1.45
CA LEU A 15 5.11 -6.54 -1.87
C LEU A 15 4.64 -5.31 -1.08
N TYR A 16 3.33 -5.19 -0.84
CA TYR A 16 2.79 -4.12 0.00
C TYR A 16 3.30 -4.22 1.45
N LEU A 17 3.33 -5.43 2.02
CA LEU A 17 3.83 -5.65 3.39
C LEU A 17 5.33 -5.36 3.49
N ALA A 18 6.13 -5.83 2.54
CA ALA A 18 7.57 -5.59 2.50
C ALA A 18 7.88 -4.10 2.32
N GLY A 19 7.18 -3.41 1.41
CA GLY A 19 7.33 -1.97 1.21
C GLY A 19 6.94 -1.16 2.44
N THR A 20 5.84 -1.53 3.10
CA THR A 20 5.39 -0.91 4.35
C THR A 20 6.40 -1.16 5.47
N GLY A 21 6.85 -2.40 5.64
CA GLY A 21 7.86 -2.76 6.64
C GLY A 21 9.16 -2.00 6.43
N TYR A 22 9.65 -1.93 5.20
CA TYR A 22 10.86 -1.16 4.86
C TYR A 22 10.69 0.34 5.14
N TRP A 23 9.55 0.91 4.75
CA TRP A 23 9.25 2.33 4.98
C TRP A 23 9.27 2.68 6.46
N PHE A 24 8.60 1.90 7.32
CA PHE A 24 8.49 2.22 8.75
C PHE A 24 9.65 1.73 9.61
N ALA A 25 10.32 0.64 9.23
CA ALA A 25 11.43 0.10 10.02
C ALA A 25 12.76 0.80 9.73
N TRP A 26 12.93 1.35 8.52
CA TRP A 26 14.23 1.88 8.09
C TRP A 26 14.13 3.28 7.49
N LEU A 27 13.49 3.42 6.33
CA LEU A 27 13.62 4.63 5.52
C LEU A 27 12.98 5.87 6.17
N GLY A 28 11.78 5.70 6.74
CA GLY A 28 11.07 6.76 7.47
C GLY A 28 11.86 7.22 8.70
N PRO A 29 12.24 6.33 9.63
CA PRO A 29 13.09 6.68 10.76
C PRO A 29 14.42 7.34 10.37
N ASP A 30 15.08 6.86 9.33
CA ASP A 30 16.36 7.41 8.85
C ASP A 30 16.19 8.86 8.35
N LEU A 31 15.16 9.11 7.53
CA LEU A 31 14.81 10.46 7.07
C LEU A 31 14.46 11.40 8.23
N LEU A 32 13.71 10.91 9.23
CA LEU A 32 13.37 11.69 10.41
C LEU A 32 14.60 11.97 11.29
N SER A 33 15.55 11.03 11.38
CA SER A 33 16.77 11.18 12.16
C SER A 33 17.77 12.16 11.53
N THR A 34 17.76 12.29 10.19
CA THR A 34 18.61 13.22 9.45
C THR A 34 18.27 14.69 9.80
N GLY A 35 17.00 14.99 10.06
CA GLY A 35 16.57 16.28 10.61
C GLY A 35 16.70 17.50 9.68
N THR A 36 17.06 17.31 8.41
CA THR A 36 17.11 18.39 7.41
C THR A 36 15.73 18.65 6.81
N THR A 37 15.50 19.88 6.33
CA THR A 37 14.23 20.25 5.68
C THR A 37 13.89 19.33 4.50
N GLU A 38 14.89 18.98 3.70
CA GLU A 38 14.74 18.09 2.54
C GLU A 38 14.32 16.68 2.97
N ALA A 39 14.95 16.15 4.03
CA ALA A 39 14.61 14.83 4.57
C ALA A 39 13.21 14.82 5.19
N LEU A 40 12.80 15.89 5.88
CA LEU A 40 11.44 16.02 6.39
C LEU A 40 10.39 16.06 5.27
N LEU A 41 10.65 16.80 4.20
CA LEU A 41 9.77 16.83 3.03
C LEU A 41 9.69 15.46 2.36
N GLY A 42 10.81 14.74 2.26
CA GLY A 42 10.86 13.36 1.77
C GLY A 42 10.04 12.40 2.64
N ALA A 43 10.20 12.47 3.97
CA ALA A 43 9.44 11.67 4.93
C ALA A 43 7.93 11.96 4.86
N PHE A 44 7.55 13.23 4.73
CA PHE A 44 6.17 13.64 4.55
C PHE A 44 5.58 13.12 3.24
N ALA A 45 6.24 13.40 2.12
CA ALA A 45 5.77 13.00 0.79
C ALA A 45 5.63 11.47 0.68
N GLY A 46 6.60 10.72 1.19
CA GLY A 46 6.53 9.27 1.15
C GLY A 46 5.51 8.68 2.11
N THR A 47 5.24 9.31 3.26
CA THR A 47 4.11 8.92 4.12
C THR A 47 2.78 9.20 3.44
N CYS A 48 2.63 10.34 2.76
CA CYS A 48 1.45 10.63 1.94
C CYS A 48 1.28 9.60 0.81
N ALA A 49 2.35 9.24 0.10
CA ALA A 49 2.32 8.23 -0.94
C ALA A 49 1.88 6.86 -0.40
N TRP A 50 2.46 6.43 0.74
CA TRP A 50 2.05 5.20 1.42
C TRP A 50 0.56 5.22 1.80
N MET A 51 0.06 6.33 2.33
CA MET A 51 -1.34 6.49 2.69
C MET A 51 -2.26 6.40 1.47
N LEU A 52 -1.90 7.03 0.35
CA LEU A 52 -2.66 6.97 -0.91
C LEU A 52 -2.69 5.55 -1.51
N ILE A 53 -1.56 4.84 -1.48
CA ILE A 53 -1.47 3.44 -1.93
C ILE A 53 -2.38 2.56 -1.07
N THR A 54 -2.31 2.73 0.25
CA THR A 54 -3.13 1.98 1.21
C THR A 54 -4.61 2.24 1.00
N PHE A 55 -5.00 3.51 0.84
CA PHE A 55 -6.37 3.89 0.54
C PHE A 55 -6.88 3.25 -0.76
N GLY A 56 -6.08 3.33 -1.84
CA GLY A 56 -6.40 2.71 -3.12
C GLY A 56 -6.61 1.19 -2.99
N LEU A 57 -5.74 0.50 -2.23
CA LEU A 57 -5.86 -0.92 -1.94
C LEU A 57 -7.15 -1.26 -1.19
N VAL A 58 -7.48 -0.50 -0.13
CA VAL A 58 -8.72 -0.70 0.64
C VAL A 58 -9.95 -0.54 -0.25
N ILE A 59 -10.00 0.53 -1.06
CA ILE A 59 -11.11 0.75 -2.00
C ILE A 59 -11.18 -0.36 -3.04
N HIS A 60 -10.04 -0.84 -3.55
CA HIS A 60 -10.01 -1.95 -4.51
C HIS A 60 -10.58 -3.22 -3.88
N ILE A 61 -10.19 -3.56 -2.65
CA ILE A 61 -10.70 -4.73 -1.93
C ILE A 61 -12.21 -4.60 -1.70
N ILE A 62 -12.68 -3.44 -1.21
CA ILE A 62 -14.12 -3.20 -1.00
C ILE A 62 -14.88 -3.35 -2.31
N LYS A 63 -14.40 -2.79 -3.42
CA LYS A 63 -15.06 -2.89 -4.73
C LYS A 63 -15.06 -4.33 -5.26
N THR A 64 -13.96 -5.06 -5.09
CA THR A 64 -13.85 -6.46 -5.52
C THR A 64 -14.70 -7.40 -4.66
N ALA A 65 -14.86 -7.11 -3.37
CA ALA A 65 -15.67 -7.90 -2.44
C ALA A 65 -17.16 -7.54 -2.49
N ARG A 66 -17.53 -6.34 -2.97
CA ARG A 66 -18.94 -5.94 -3.08
C ARG A 66 -19.62 -6.83 -4.13
N PRO A 67 -20.70 -7.54 -3.79
CA PRO A 67 -21.49 -8.26 -4.77
C PRO A 67 -21.99 -7.26 -5.81
N THR A 68 -21.87 -7.60 -7.10
CA THR A 68 -22.39 -6.77 -8.18
C THR A 68 -23.89 -6.55 -7.95
N ALA A 69 -24.30 -5.37 -7.47
CA ALA A 69 -25.69 -5.02 -7.19
C ALA A 69 -26.55 -4.83 -8.46
N GLY A 70 -26.18 -5.48 -9.58
CA GLY A 70 -26.82 -5.38 -10.88
C GLY A 70 -27.06 -6.73 -11.57
N GLY A 71 -26.98 -7.84 -10.85
CA GLY A 71 -27.34 -9.18 -11.36
C GLY A 71 -28.81 -9.57 -11.11
N GLY A 72 -29.67 -8.60 -10.80
CA GLY A 72 -31.09 -8.82 -10.53
C GLY A 72 -31.95 -8.50 -11.75
N ARG A 73 -32.26 -9.55 -12.51
CA ARG A 73 -33.39 -9.71 -13.46
C ARG A 73 -33.54 -8.68 -14.57
#